data_AF-A0A926VZQ7-F1
#
_entry.id   AF-A0A926VZQ7-F1
#
_cell.length_a   1.000
_cell.length_b   1.000
_cell.length_c   1.000
_cell.angle_alpha   90.00
_cell.angle_beta   90.00
_cell.angle_gamma   90.00
#
_symmetry.space_group_name_H-M   'P 1'
#
loop_
_entity.id
_entity.type
_entity.pdbx_description
1 polymer ?
#
loop_
_entity_poly.entity_id
_entity_poly.type
_entity_poly.pdbx_seq_one_letter_code
_entity_poly.pdbx_strand_id
1 'polypeptide(L)'
;MARYDIRAGDLAKTMGVSHNSIANLRKAKTMPRLDGESLNRLCNALNYLAQDLQGEITPTDLISYTKDSGTPTSVEVPGDSGRSSLNQKKNPRSTDTQTQSSLSAA
;
A
#
# COMPACT_ATOMS: atom_id res chain seq x y z
N MET A 1 15.17 10.07 -7.89
CA MET A 1 14.48 10.09 -9.20
C MET A 1 14.81 11.33 -10.02
N ALA A 2 14.38 12.53 -9.62
CA ALA A 2 14.58 13.75 -10.44
C ALA A 2 16.07 14.08 -10.73
N ARG A 3 16.98 13.70 -9.82
CA ARG A 3 18.43 13.88 -10.00
C ARG A 3 19.06 12.89 -10.99
N TYR A 4 18.38 11.78 -11.29
CA TYR A 4 18.90 10.68 -12.14
C TYR A 4 17.98 10.42 -13.34
N ASP A 5 17.09 11.38 -13.67
CA ASP A 5 16.05 11.30 -14.71
C ASP A 5 15.21 10.00 -14.72
N ILE A 6 15.04 9.36 -13.56
CA ILE A 6 14.26 8.11 -13.47
C ILE A 6 12.77 8.45 -13.57
N ARG A 7 12.14 7.98 -14.64
CA ARG A 7 10.69 8.12 -14.87
C ARG A 7 9.90 7.14 -14.04
N ALA A 8 8.79 7.60 -13.45
CA ALA A 8 7.92 6.78 -12.61
C ALA A 8 7.30 5.59 -13.39
N GLY A 9 7.01 5.78 -14.68
CA GLY A 9 6.52 4.71 -15.56
C GLY A 9 7.53 3.58 -15.75
N ASP A 10 8.80 3.91 -15.93
CA ASP A 10 9.83 2.91 -16.16
C ASP A 10 10.19 2.18 -14.86
N LEU A 11 10.20 2.89 -13.72
CA LEU A 11 10.34 2.22 -12.42
C LEU A 11 9.20 1.24 -12.16
N ALA A 12 7.96 1.64 -12.43
CA ALA A 12 6.79 0.78 -12.23
C ALA A 12 6.90 -0.51 -13.06
N LYS A 13 7.33 -0.40 -14.32
CA LYS A 13 7.57 -1.56 -15.20
C LYS A 13 8.66 -2.46 -14.65
N THR A 14 9.82 -1.91 -14.28
CA THR A 14 10.95 -2.69 -13.76
C THR A 14 10.61 -3.40 -12.44
N MET A 15 9.80 -2.76 -11.59
CA MET A 15 9.33 -3.36 -10.33
C MET A 15 8.14 -4.31 -10.51
N GLY A 16 7.47 -4.32 -11.67
CA GLY A 16 6.27 -5.12 -11.92
C GLY A 16 5.03 -4.62 -11.15
N VAL A 17 4.97 -3.33 -10.83
CA VAL A 17 3.87 -2.71 -10.06
C VAL A 17 3.11 -1.69 -10.91
N SER A 18 1.94 -1.27 -10.42
CA SER A 18 1.17 -0.24 -11.10
C SER A 18 1.86 1.13 -11.01
N HIS A 19 1.67 1.98 -12.03
CA HIS A 19 2.15 3.36 -11.98
C HIS A 19 1.56 4.13 -10.78
N ASN A 20 0.33 3.83 -10.39
CA ASN A 20 -0.31 4.39 -9.20
C ASN A 20 0.42 4.00 -7.92
N SER A 21 0.95 2.78 -7.83
CA SER A 21 1.75 2.33 -6.67
C SER A 21 3.00 3.19 -6.50
N ILE A 22 3.73 3.48 -7.59
CA ILE A 22 4.90 4.37 -7.56
C ILE A 22 4.51 5.81 -7.25
N ALA A 23 3.41 6.30 -7.83
CA ALA A 23 2.90 7.64 -7.54
C ALA A 23 2.51 7.81 -6.07
N ASN A 24 1.86 6.79 -5.49
CA ASN A 24 1.48 6.75 -4.08
C ASN A 24 2.72 6.67 -3.18
N LEU A 25 3.70 5.82 -3.52
CA LEU A 25 4.98 5.75 -2.82
C LEU A 25 5.67 7.12 -2.75
N ARG A 26 5.69 7.86 -3.88
CA ARG A 26 6.30 9.20 -3.95
C ARG A 26 5.55 10.26 -3.14
N LYS A 27 4.23 10.15 -3.04
CA LYS A 27 3.36 11.12 -2.33
C LYS A 27 3.15 10.77 -0.87
N ALA A 28 3.52 9.57 -0.44
CA ALA A 28 3.24 9.10 0.91
C ALA A 28 3.98 9.94 1.96
N LYS A 29 3.23 10.45 2.94
CA LYS A 29 3.80 11.22 4.06
C LYS A 29 4.50 10.30 5.07
N THR A 30 4.03 9.06 5.19
CA THR A 30 4.61 8.00 6.00
C THR A 30 5.16 6.91 5.08
N MET A 31 6.22 6.22 5.52
CA MET A 31 6.79 5.12 4.75
C MET A 31 5.72 4.01 4.62
N PRO A 32 5.30 3.65 3.38
CA PRO A 32 4.37 2.54 3.20
C PRO A 32 5.03 1.23 3.62
N ARG A 33 4.21 0.19 3.87
CA ARG A 33 4.75 -1.14 4.18
C ARG A 33 5.54 -1.67 2.98
N LEU A 34 6.87 -1.70 3.12
CA LEU A 34 7.76 -2.44 2.24
C LEU A 34 8.26 -3.69 2.99
N ASP A 35 8.08 -4.84 2.37
CA ASP A 35 8.76 -6.06 2.74
C ASP A 35 10.20 -6.08 2.17
N GLY A 36 11.02 -7.01 2.67
CA GLY A 36 12.42 -7.12 2.26
C GLY A 36 12.58 -7.37 0.75
N GLU A 37 11.66 -8.10 0.14
CA GLU A 37 11.72 -8.39 -1.30
C GLU A 37 11.37 -7.14 -2.12
N SER A 38 10.31 -6.41 -1.77
CA SER A 38 9.96 -5.15 -2.43
C SER A 38 11.07 -4.10 -2.28
N LEU A 39 11.72 -4.04 -1.12
CA LEU A 39 12.84 -3.12 -0.89
C LEU A 39 14.03 -3.48 -1.78
N ASN A 40 14.38 -4.76 -1.86
CA ASN A 40 15.45 -5.23 -2.72
C ASN A 40 15.16 -4.96 -4.20
N ARG A 41 13.93 -5.24 -4.66
CA ARG A 41 13.47 -4.93 -6.02
C ARG A 41 13.54 -3.44 -6.32
N LEU A 42 13.21 -2.59 -5.35
CA LEU A 42 13.32 -1.14 -5.49
C LEU A 42 14.78 -0.71 -5.69
N CYS A 43 15.71 -1.19 -4.85
CA CYS A 43 17.14 -0.89 -5.01
C CYS A 43 17.66 -1.33 -6.38
N ASN A 44 17.37 -2.57 -6.77
CA ASN A 44 17.79 -3.10 -8.08
C ASN A 44 17.21 -2.28 -9.25
N ALA A 45 15.93 -1.92 -9.17
CA ALA A 45 15.29 -1.13 -10.21
C ALA A 45 15.86 0.30 -10.30
N LEU A 46 16.21 0.91 -9.16
CA LEU A 46 16.87 2.22 -9.13
C LEU A 46 18.29 2.15 -9.72
N ASN A 47 19.08 1.16 -9.33
CA ASN A 47 20.43 0.95 -9.87
C ASN A 47 20.40 0.67 -11.37
N TYR A 48 19.41 -0.07 -11.85
CA TYR A 48 19.25 -0.36 -13.28
C TYR A 48 18.85 0.87 -14.11
N LEU A 49 17.99 1.75 -13.56
CA LEU A 49 17.44 2.88 -14.31
C LEU A 49 18.24 4.19 -14.16
N ALA A 50 19.03 4.33 -13.11
CA ALA A 50 19.79 5.55 -12.87
C ALA A 50 20.92 5.71 -13.90
N GLN A 51 21.03 6.90 -14.47
CA GLN A 51 22.21 7.32 -15.23
C GLN A 51 23.15 8.10 -14.29
N ASP A 52 24.46 7.96 -14.49
CA ASP A 52 25.50 8.68 -13.72
C ASP A 52 25.46 8.47 -12.21
N LEU A 53 25.23 7.22 -11.80
CA LEU A 53 25.31 6.82 -10.41
C LEU A 53 26.79 6.77 -9.95
N GLN A 54 27.15 7.56 -8.93
CA GLN A 54 28.52 7.57 -8.38
C GLN A 54 28.84 6.34 -7.51
N GLY A 55 27.84 5.51 -7.21
CA GLY A 55 27.94 4.30 -6.42
C GLY A 55 26.59 3.60 -6.31
N GLU A 56 26.58 2.31 -5.97
CA GLU A 56 25.36 1.51 -5.87
C GLU A 56 24.40 2.03 -4.80
N ILE A 57 23.11 2.14 -5.14
CA ILE A 57 22.04 2.43 -4.18
C ILE A 57 21.76 1.16 -3.39
N THR A 58 21.99 1.23 -2.08
CA THR A 58 21.70 0.16 -1.12
C THR A 58 20.47 0.51 -0.26
N PRO A 59 19.87 -0.46 0.45
CA PRO A 59 18.76 -0.19 1.37
C PRO A 59 19.05 0.89 2.42
N THR A 60 20.29 0.99 2.88
CA THR A 60 20.74 1.99 3.87
C THR A 60 20.67 3.42 3.30
N ASP A 61 20.83 3.58 1.99
CA ASP A 61 20.71 4.89 1.32
C ASP A 61 19.24 5.34 1.21
N LEU A 62 18.29 4.40 1.30
CA LEU A 62 16.86 4.67 1.21
C LEU A 62 16.22 4.89 2.59
N ILE A 63 16.74 4.22 3.63
CA ILE A 63 16.13 4.17 4.96
C ILE A 63 17.16 4.65 5.99
N SER A 64 16.89 5.80 6.60
CA SER A 64 17.68 6.32 7.72
C SER A 64 16.93 6.14 9.03
N TYR A 65 17.61 5.60 10.04
CA TYR A 65 17.07 5.50 11.39
C TYR A 65 17.36 6.78 12.17
N THR A 66 16.30 7.45 12.60
CA THR A 66 16.36 8.54 13.59
C THR A 66 15.65 8.06 14.84
N LYS A 67 16.38 7.95 15.95
CA LYS A 67 15.76 7.64 17.25
C LYS A 67 14.88 8.81 17.67
N ASP A 68 13.59 8.56 17.88
CA ASP A 68 12.71 9.54 18.51
C ASP A 68 13.23 9.82 19.93
N SER A 69 13.53 11.08 20.22
CA SER A 69 14.05 11.52 21.52
C SER A 69 12.96 11.61 22.60
N GLY A 70 11.78 11.04 22.37
CA GLY A 70 10.72 10.97 23.36
C GLY A 70 11.09 9.96 24.44
N THR A 71 11.28 10.42 25.67
CA THR A 71 11.02 9.57 26.83
C THR A 71 9.65 8.92 26.62
N PRO A 72 9.45 7.63 26.90
CA PRO A 72 8.13 7.03 26.83
C PRO A 72 7.25 7.76 27.85
N THR A 73 6.54 8.80 27.40
CA THR A 73 5.42 9.36 28.15
C THR A 73 4.43 8.22 28.22
N SER A 74 4.40 7.59 29.40
CA SER A 74 3.37 6.65 29.80
C SER A 74 2.06 7.26 29.36
N VAL A 75 1.43 6.64 28.36
CA VAL A 75 0.13 7.03 27.86
C VAL A 75 -0.82 7.14 29.06
N GLU A 76 -1.20 8.36 29.43
CA GLU A 76 -2.40 8.56 30.23
C GLU A 76 -3.54 7.99 29.39
N VAL A 77 -4.13 6.90 29.89
CA VAL A 77 -5.33 6.28 29.35
C VAL A 77 -6.46 7.30 29.49
N PRO A 78 -7.00 7.88 28.40
CA PRO A 78 -8.18 8.71 28.50
C PRO A 78 -9.37 7.79 28.73
N GLY A 79 -10.12 8.11 29.77
CA GLY A 79 -11.18 7.31 30.38
C GLY A 79 -12.17 6.67 29.40
N ASP A 80 -12.51 5.44 29.77
CA ASP A 80 -13.85 4.87 29.69
C ASP A 80 -14.94 5.95 29.82
N SER A 81 -15.59 6.29 28.72
CA SER A 81 -16.83 7.07 28.71
C SER A 81 -17.55 6.86 27.38
N GLY A 82 -18.54 5.97 27.39
CA GLY A 82 -19.61 5.98 26.39
C GLY A 82 -19.90 4.66 25.70
N ARG A 83 -20.48 3.70 26.44
CA ARG A 83 -21.40 2.73 25.84
C ARG A 83 -22.52 3.51 25.14
N SER A 84 -22.67 3.35 23.84
CA SER A 84 -23.98 3.47 23.21
C SER A 84 -24.13 2.38 22.15
N SER A 85 -24.92 1.39 22.54
CA SER A 85 -25.54 0.38 21.68
C SER A 85 -26.53 1.02 20.71
N LEU A 86 -27.05 0.20 19.79
CA LEU A 86 -28.12 0.43 18.78
C LEU A 86 -27.65 1.02 17.44
N ASN A 87 -28.12 0.55 16.28
CA ASN A 87 -28.98 -0.59 15.94
C ASN A 87 -28.87 -0.83 14.42
N GLN A 88 -28.89 -2.11 14.04
CA GLN A 88 -29.36 -2.74 12.80
C GLN A 88 -29.81 -1.85 11.61
N LYS A 89 -29.29 -2.19 10.41
CA LYS A 89 -30.17 -2.60 9.30
C LYS A 89 -29.45 -3.51 8.29
N LYS A 90 -29.69 -4.82 8.43
CA LYS A 90 -29.51 -5.82 7.37
C LYS A 90 -30.58 -5.56 6.31
N ASN A 91 -30.19 -5.33 5.05
CA ASN A 91 -31.08 -5.51 3.90
C ASN A 91 -30.67 -6.82 3.19
N PRO A 92 -31.43 -7.92 3.33
CA PRO A 92 -31.41 -8.99 2.36
C PRO A 92 -32.32 -8.58 1.20
N ARG A 93 -31.78 -8.38 0.00
CA ARG A 93 -32.60 -8.26 -1.21
C ARG A 93 -32.88 -9.67 -1.72
N SER A 94 -34.03 -10.19 -1.30
CA SER A 94 -34.66 -11.37 -1.88
C SER A 94 -35.08 -11.07 -3.32
N THR A 95 -34.77 -11.98 -4.24
CA THR A 95 -35.47 -12.13 -5.53
C THR A 95 -36.06 -13.54 -5.54
N ASP A 96 -37.32 -13.61 -5.15
CA ASP A 96 -38.29 -14.68 -5.42
C ASP A 96 -39.30 -14.00 -6.39
N THR A 97 -39.91 -14.58 -7.42
CA THR A 97 -40.22 -15.98 -7.74
C THR A 97 -40.85 -16.00 -9.15
N GLN A 98 -40.97 -17.20 -9.73
CA GLN A 98 -42.06 -17.64 -10.62
C GLN A 98 -41.99 -17.17 -12.10
N THR A 99 -42.23 -17.99 -13.14
CA THR A 99 -43.09 -19.17 -13.26
C THR A 99 -42.67 -20.07 -14.46
N GLN A 100 -42.89 -21.36 -14.24
CA GLN A 100 -42.98 -22.55 -15.10
C GLN A 100 -43.36 -22.40 -16.59
N SER A 101 -42.86 -23.34 -17.41
CA SER A 101 -43.62 -24.23 -18.34
C SER A 101 -42.61 -25.26 -18.93
N SER A 102 -42.59 -26.54 -18.53
CA SER A 102 -43.32 -27.70 -19.13
C SER A 102 -42.94 -27.96 -20.61
N LEU A 103 -42.63 -29.12 -21.19
CA LEU A 103 -42.87 -30.57 -21.04
C LEU A 103 -41.73 -31.31 -21.81
N SER A 104 -41.11 -32.38 -21.31
CA SER A 104 -41.37 -33.83 -21.57
C SER A 104 -41.13 -34.39 -23.00
N ALA A 105 -40.24 -35.41 -23.02
CA ALA A 105 -40.30 -36.69 -23.75
C ALA A 105 -40.28 -36.76 -25.29
N ALA A 106 -39.19 -37.33 -25.83
CA ALA A 106 -39.14 -38.66 -26.50
C ALA A 106 -37.88 -38.75 -27.39
#